data_AF-A0A3R9QU21-F1
#
_entry.id   AF-A0A3R9QU21-F1
#
_cell.length_a   1.000
_cell.length_b   1.000
_cell.length_c   1.000
_cell.angle_alpha   90.00
_cell.angle_beta   90.00
_cell.angle_gamma   90.00
#
_symmetry.space_group_name_H-M   'P 1'
#
loop_
_entity.id
_entity.type
_entity.pdbx_description
1 polymer ?
#
loop_
_entity_poly.entity_id
_entity_poly.type
_entity_poly.pdbx_seq_one_letter_code
_entity_poly.pdbx_strand_id
1 'polypeptide(L)'
;MKYAFLRKLFIIIFQKGGYNKMKWSTDDIPSFVKERQYVDTALVPLLPIDFGDGIRQSSAMTEFITVMTAEIERQFRGRMLLVPPFTYLETKDIEESCKEVERWIHHMKEEQVKHVVLITADPSWKKVEAELDELLMWMPLVPFENMDADYKKQVISEQIKQLIPLVMDKWKD
;
A
#
# COMPACT_ATOMS: atom_id res chain seq x y z
N MET A 1 16.78 25.05 -5.85
CA MET A 1 17.83 24.18 -6.45
C MET A 1 17.62 22.68 -6.24
N LYS A 2 17.20 22.21 -5.03
CA LYS A 2 16.97 20.77 -4.75
C LYS A 2 15.85 20.11 -5.58
N TYR A 3 14.79 20.85 -5.95
CA TYR A 3 13.67 20.32 -6.75
C TYR A 3 14.02 20.00 -8.22
N ALA A 4 15.01 20.66 -8.81
CA ALA A 4 15.43 20.42 -10.19
C ALA A 4 16.29 19.14 -10.32
N PHE A 5 17.01 18.77 -9.26
CA PHE A 5 17.84 17.57 -9.22
C PHE A 5 16.99 16.30 -9.09
N LEU A 6 15.95 16.33 -8.25
CA LEU A 6 14.97 15.25 -8.13
C LEU A 6 14.22 15.00 -9.44
N ARG A 7 13.83 16.04 -10.17
CA ARG A 7 13.23 15.90 -11.52
C ARG A 7 14.19 15.32 -12.55
N LYS A 8 15.48 15.66 -12.50
CA LYS A 8 16.49 15.09 -13.42
C LYS A 8 16.76 13.61 -13.12
N LEU A 9 16.75 13.19 -11.85
CA LEU A 9 16.87 11.78 -11.48
C LEU A 9 15.62 10.99 -11.90
N PHE A 10 14.43 11.60 -11.77
CA PHE A 10 13.16 11.03 -12.23
C PHE A 10 13.13 10.74 -13.74
N ILE A 11 13.75 11.60 -14.55
CA ILE A 11 13.77 11.48 -16.02
C ILE A 11 14.83 10.47 -16.48
N ILE A 12 15.97 10.37 -15.80
CA ILE A 12 17.06 9.43 -16.18
C ILE A 12 16.65 7.97 -15.96
N ILE A 13 15.82 7.68 -14.95
CA ILE A 13 15.28 6.34 -14.71
C ILE A 13 14.22 5.93 -15.77
N PHE A 14 13.60 6.90 -16.44
CA PHE A 14 12.46 6.66 -17.34
C PHE A 14 12.79 6.40 -18.82
N GLN A 15 14.07 6.41 -19.23
CA GLN A 15 14.41 6.37 -20.67
C GLN A 15 15.18 5.16 -21.21
N LYS A 16 15.64 4.18 -20.41
CA LYS A 16 16.27 2.97 -20.98
C LYS A 16 16.06 1.72 -20.12
N GLY A 17 15.32 0.73 -20.67
CA GLY A 17 15.23 -0.64 -20.14
C GLY A 17 13.87 -0.97 -19.55
N GLY A 18 13.36 -2.18 -19.83
CA GLY A 18 12.09 -2.67 -19.29
C GLY A 18 12.02 -2.54 -17.77
N TYR A 19 10.89 -2.03 -17.29
CA TYR A 19 10.67 -1.64 -15.90
C TYR A 19 10.37 -2.87 -15.03
N ASN A 20 11.17 -3.09 -13.98
CA ASN A 20 10.82 -4.06 -12.93
C ASN A 20 9.94 -3.37 -11.89
N LYS A 21 8.86 -4.05 -11.48
CA LYS A 21 7.95 -3.56 -10.43
C LYS A 21 8.64 -3.78 -9.08
N MET A 22 8.23 -3.12 -8.00
CA MET A 22 8.75 -3.44 -6.66
C MET A 22 7.66 -4.15 -5.87
N LYS A 23 7.41 -5.41 -6.24
CA LYS A 23 6.43 -6.28 -5.58
C LYS A 23 7.13 -7.44 -4.91
N TRP A 24 6.43 -8.10 -3.99
CA TRP A 24 6.88 -9.36 -3.42
C TRP A 24 6.81 -10.51 -4.45
N SER A 25 7.77 -10.55 -5.35
CA SER A 25 7.86 -11.55 -6.43
C SER A 25 9.31 -11.98 -6.63
N THR A 26 9.51 -13.18 -7.20
CA THR A 26 10.85 -13.69 -7.53
C THR A 26 11.61 -12.80 -8.51
N ASP A 27 10.88 -12.06 -9.34
CA ASP A 27 11.44 -11.20 -10.39
C ASP A 27 11.91 -9.85 -9.82
N ASP A 28 11.24 -9.36 -8.77
CA ASP A 28 11.40 -8.02 -8.24
C ASP A 28 12.29 -7.96 -6.99
N ILE A 29 12.26 -9.01 -6.14
CA ILE A 29 13.03 -9.06 -4.87
C ILE A 29 14.55 -8.90 -5.06
N PRO A 30 15.21 -9.45 -6.10
CA PRO A 30 16.63 -9.18 -6.34
C PRO A 30 16.94 -7.69 -6.52
N SER A 31 16.04 -6.95 -7.17
CA SER A 31 16.17 -5.51 -7.36
C SER A 31 15.96 -4.77 -6.04
N PHE A 32 14.95 -5.16 -5.25
CA PHE A 32 14.75 -4.65 -3.90
C PHE A 32 15.98 -4.84 -3.02
N VAL A 33 16.58 -6.04 -2.99
CA VAL A 33 17.78 -6.33 -2.18
C VAL A 33 18.95 -5.43 -2.59
N LYS A 34 19.16 -5.24 -3.90
CA LYS A 34 20.21 -4.36 -4.42
C LYS A 34 19.98 -2.88 -4.10
N GLU A 35 18.72 -2.46 -4.10
CA GLU A 35 18.29 -1.06 -3.95
C GLU A 35 17.71 -0.76 -2.56
N ARG A 36 17.92 -1.64 -1.58
CA ARG A 36 17.30 -1.57 -0.23
C ARG A 36 17.55 -0.26 0.50
N GLN A 37 18.67 0.41 0.22
CA GLN A 37 18.99 1.74 0.76
C GLN A 37 18.08 2.87 0.23
N TYR A 38 17.43 2.65 -0.92
CA TYR A 38 16.52 3.58 -1.59
C TYR A 38 15.05 3.16 -1.43
N VAL A 39 14.77 1.86 -1.36
CA VAL A 39 13.44 1.31 -1.08
C VAL A 39 13.23 1.19 0.43
N ASP A 40 12.89 2.30 1.06
CA ASP A 40 12.81 2.43 2.52
C ASP A 40 11.38 2.30 3.08
N THR A 41 10.38 2.05 2.23
CA THR A 41 8.96 2.00 2.62
C THR A 41 8.31 0.68 2.22
N ALA A 42 7.61 0.03 3.15
CA ALA A 42 6.72 -1.09 2.84
C ALA A 42 5.26 -0.61 2.74
N LEU A 43 4.55 -1.07 1.72
CA LEU A 43 3.11 -0.89 1.56
C LEU A 43 2.41 -2.21 1.85
N VAL A 44 1.64 -2.28 2.93
CA VAL A 44 0.97 -3.48 3.42
C VAL A 44 -0.54 -3.37 3.22
N PRO A 45 -1.12 -4.14 2.28
CA PRO A 45 -2.56 -4.24 2.15
C PRO A 45 -3.14 -5.04 3.33
N LEU A 46 -4.18 -4.53 3.99
CA LEU A 46 -4.95 -5.28 5.00
C LEU A 46 -6.30 -5.66 4.40
N LEU A 47 -6.58 -6.97 4.32
CA LEU A 47 -7.74 -7.49 3.61
C LEU A 47 -8.58 -8.39 4.51
N PRO A 48 -9.84 -8.01 4.80
CA PRO A 48 -10.74 -8.88 5.53
C PRO A 48 -11.21 -10.04 4.65
N ILE A 49 -11.45 -11.19 5.29
CA ILE A 49 -12.01 -12.40 4.68
C ILE A 49 -13.26 -12.79 5.47
N ASP A 50 -14.39 -12.88 4.78
CA ASP A 50 -15.67 -13.30 5.34
C ASP A 50 -16.25 -14.43 4.47
N PHE A 51 -16.75 -15.50 5.09
CA PHE A 51 -17.42 -16.62 4.42
C PHE A 51 -18.93 -16.71 4.71
N GLY A 52 -19.44 -15.83 5.57
CA GLY A 52 -20.85 -15.67 5.89
C GLY A 52 -21.49 -14.53 5.09
N ASP A 53 -22.26 -13.70 5.78
CA ASP A 53 -23.07 -12.65 5.14
C ASP A 53 -22.23 -11.52 4.53
N GLY A 54 -21.00 -11.32 5.01
CA GLY A 54 -20.07 -10.28 4.56
C GLY A 54 -19.26 -10.63 3.32
N ILE A 55 -19.34 -11.87 2.79
CA ILE A 55 -18.47 -12.39 1.72
C ILE A 55 -18.39 -11.49 0.47
N ARG A 56 -19.51 -10.88 0.05
CA ARG A 56 -19.52 -9.97 -1.11
C ARG A 56 -18.77 -8.68 -0.81
N GLN A 57 -18.94 -8.14 0.40
CA GLN A 57 -18.28 -6.91 0.81
C GLN A 57 -16.77 -7.13 0.99
N SER A 58 -16.36 -8.21 1.65
CA SER A 58 -14.93 -8.54 1.82
C SER A 58 -14.24 -8.79 0.47
N SER A 59 -14.94 -9.43 -0.48
CA SER A 59 -14.47 -9.61 -1.86
C SER A 59 -14.30 -8.27 -2.59
N ALA A 60 -15.28 -7.36 -2.48
CA ALA A 60 -15.19 -6.04 -3.08
C ALA A 60 -14.05 -5.19 -2.49
N MET A 61 -13.83 -5.27 -1.17
CA MET A 61 -12.69 -4.63 -0.50
C MET A 61 -11.35 -5.16 -1.03
N THR A 62 -11.24 -6.48 -1.22
CA THR A 62 -10.07 -7.14 -1.80
C THR A 62 -9.77 -6.64 -3.21
N GLU A 63 -10.77 -6.61 -4.10
CA GLU A 63 -10.57 -6.10 -5.47
C GLU A 63 -10.13 -4.63 -5.43
N PHE A 64 -10.84 -3.81 -4.66
CA PHE A 64 -10.58 -2.38 -4.56
C PHE A 64 -9.15 -2.10 -4.07
N ILE A 65 -8.75 -2.67 -2.93
CA ILE A 65 -7.43 -2.43 -2.33
C ILE A 65 -6.31 -3.02 -3.18
N THR A 66 -6.52 -4.13 -3.88
CA THR A 66 -5.53 -4.70 -4.80
C THR A 66 -5.20 -3.74 -5.94
N VAL A 67 -6.21 -3.08 -6.51
CA VAL A 67 -6.02 -2.09 -7.57
C VAL A 67 -5.36 -0.82 -7.02
N MET A 68 -5.83 -0.34 -5.87
CA MET A 68 -5.30 0.87 -5.25
C MET A 68 -3.81 0.72 -4.89
N THR A 69 -3.44 -0.36 -4.21
CA THR A 69 -2.05 -0.63 -3.79
C THR A 69 -1.09 -0.76 -4.98
N ALA A 70 -1.53 -1.41 -6.05
CA ALA A 70 -0.75 -1.50 -7.29
C ALA A 70 -0.49 -0.12 -7.89
N GLU A 71 -1.48 0.79 -7.86
CA GLU A 71 -1.32 2.15 -8.36
C GLU A 71 -0.50 3.05 -7.43
N ILE A 72 -0.56 2.85 -6.11
CA ILE A 72 0.30 3.57 -5.15
C ILE A 72 1.76 3.19 -5.35
N GLU A 73 2.08 1.89 -5.41
CA GLU A 73 3.44 1.41 -5.72
C GLU A 73 3.93 2.01 -7.03
N ARG A 74 3.05 2.09 -8.04
CA ARG A 74 3.35 2.71 -9.33
C ARG A 74 3.73 4.20 -9.22
N GLN A 75 3.11 4.96 -8.32
CA GLN A 75 3.45 6.38 -8.11
C GLN A 75 4.77 6.56 -7.35
N PHE A 76 5.06 5.67 -6.40
CA PHE A 76 6.22 5.74 -5.50
C PHE A 76 7.34 4.74 -5.87
N ARG A 77 7.41 4.38 -7.15
CA ARG A 77 8.41 3.47 -7.71
C ARG A 77 9.83 3.82 -7.27
N GLY A 78 10.59 2.79 -6.92
CA GLY A 78 11.99 2.91 -6.49
C GLY A 78 12.16 3.38 -5.04
N ARG A 79 11.07 3.61 -4.29
CA ARG A 79 11.10 3.89 -2.85
C ARG A 79 10.16 3.02 -2.02
N MET A 80 9.14 2.43 -2.64
CA MET A 80 8.13 1.62 -1.98
C MET A 80 8.12 0.18 -2.49
N LEU A 81 8.09 -0.78 -1.57
CA LEU A 81 7.86 -2.20 -1.83
C LEU A 81 6.41 -2.56 -1.49
N LEU A 82 5.67 -3.09 -2.45
CA LEU A 82 4.36 -3.69 -2.18
C LEU A 82 4.55 -5.12 -1.69
N VAL A 83 4.25 -5.35 -0.41
CA VAL A 83 4.31 -6.68 0.21
C VAL A 83 3.02 -7.48 -0.04
N PRO A 84 3.01 -8.81 0.21
CA PRO A 84 1.78 -9.58 0.14
C PRO A 84 0.75 -9.03 1.15
N PRO A 85 -0.55 -9.14 0.84
CA PRO A 85 -1.58 -8.71 1.77
C PRO A 85 -1.51 -9.46 3.11
N PHE A 86 -1.74 -8.72 4.19
CA PHE A 86 -2.13 -9.30 5.46
C PHE A 86 -3.63 -9.58 5.42
N THR A 87 -4.00 -10.86 5.37
CA THR A 87 -5.39 -11.30 5.37
C THR A 87 -5.82 -11.74 6.76
N TYR A 88 -7.03 -11.37 7.17
CA TYR A 88 -7.59 -11.74 8.47
C TYR A 88 -9.06 -12.08 8.33
N LEU A 89 -9.60 -12.85 9.27
CA LEU A 89 -11.03 -13.11 9.30
C LEU A 89 -11.76 -11.86 9.77
N GLU A 90 -12.83 -11.48 9.06
CA GLU A 90 -13.74 -10.43 9.52
C GLU A 90 -14.36 -10.91 10.85
N THR A 91 -14.01 -10.25 11.94
CA THR A 91 -14.59 -10.53 13.26
C THR A 91 -14.99 -9.23 13.95
N LYS A 92 -15.73 -9.35 15.05
CA LYS A 92 -16.07 -8.19 15.88
C LYS A 92 -14.88 -7.63 16.64
N ASP A 93 -13.82 -8.42 16.79
CA ASP A 93 -12.63 -8.09 17.56
C ASP A 93 -11.42 -7.92 16.62
N ILE A 94 -11.15 -6.67 16.27
CA ILE A 94 -10.03 -6.30 15.40
C ILE A 94 -8.70 -6.26 16.17
N GLU A 95 -8.72 -6.33 17.51
CA GLU A 95 -7.52 -6.17 18.35
C GLU A 95 -6.52 -7.30 18.13
N GLU A 96 -6.98 -8.53 17.89
CA GLU A 96 -6.10 -9.66 17.59
C GLU A 96 -5.34 -9.43 16.28
N SER A 97 -6.04 -8.98 15.24
CA SER A 97 -5.43 -8.64 13.95
C SER A 97 -4.47 -7.46 14.08
N CYS A 98 -4.82 -6.47 14.91
CA CYS A 98 -3.97 -5.32 15.21
C CYS A 98 -2.64 -5.74 15.82
N LYS A 99 -2.68 -6.61 16.85
CA LYS A 99 -1.47 -7.16 17.49
C LYS A 99 -0.57 -7.88 16.50
N GLU A 100 -1.13 -8.65 15.58
CA GLU A 100 -0.34 -9.35 14.56
C GLU A 100 0.26 -8.40 13.52
N VAL A 101 -0.49 -7.36 13.09
CA VAL A 101 0.04 -6.33 12.19
C VAL A 101 1.18 -5.54 12.86
N GLU A 102 1.07 -5.23 14.14
CA GLU A 102 2.14 -4.59 14.91
C GLU A 102 3.41 -5.44 14.94
N ARG A 103 3.29 -6.76 15.08
CA ARG A 103 4.45 -7.67 14.96
C ARG A 103 5.11 -7.61 13.59
N TRP A 104 4.32 -7.48 12.52
CA TRP A 104 4.85 -7.31 11.16
C TRP A 104 5.58 -5.97 11.01
N ILE A 105 5.00 -4.88 11.52
CA ILE A 105 5.62 -3.55 11.52
C ILE A 105 6.96 -3.60 12.23
N HIS A 106 7.00 -4.16 13.45
CA HIS A 106 8.22 -4.28 14.23
C HIS A 106 9.31 -5.06 13.47
N HIS A 107 8.95 -6.20 12.89
CA HIS A 107 9.89 -7.00 12.11
C HIS A 107 10.43 -6.24 10.88
N MET A 108 9.57 -5.54 10.14
CA MET A 108 9.99 -4.72 9.00
C MET A 108 10.98 -3.62 9.44
N LYS A 109 10.74 -3.01 10.60
CA LYS A 109 11.60 -1.96 11.18
C LYS A 109 12.97 -2.50 11.61
N GLU A 110 13.01 -3.67 12.26
CA GLU A 110 14.26 -4.38 12.57
C GLU A 110 15.07 -4.65 11.30
N GLU A 111 14.37 -4.96 10.21
CA GLU A 111 14.90 -5.19 8.87
C GLU A 111 15.11 -3.88 8.06
N GLN A 112 15.25 -2.73 8.75
CA GLN A 112 15.62 -1.43 8.16
C GLN A 112 14.62 -0.85 7.15
N VAL A 113 13.37 -1.35 7.14
CA VAL A 113 12.26 -0.64 6.48
C VAL A 113 11.91 0.56 7.35
N LYS A 114 12.17 1.78 6.86
CA LYS A 114 12.02 3.00 7.66
C LYS A 114 10.58 3.40 7.87
N HIS A 115 9.70 3.14 6.89
CA HIS A 115 8.29 3.52 6.97
C HIS A 115 7.42 2.33 6.58
N VAL A 116 6.34 2.12 7.29
CA VAL A 116 5.29 1.16 6.92
C VAL A 116 4.03 1.95 6.63
N VAL A 117 3.40 1.65 5.51
CA VAL A 117 2.13 2.23 5.12
C VAL A 117 1.13 1.09 5.05
N LEU A 118 0.18 1.08 5.96
CA LEU A 118 -0.95 0.17 5.97
C LEU A 118 -2.07 0.77 5.12
N ILE A 119 -2.77 -0.06 4.37
CA ILE A 119 -3.93 0.39 3.58
C ILE A 119 -5.06 -0.63 3.61
N THR A 120 -6.27 -0.14 3.85
CA THR A 120 -7.46 -0.99 4.00
C THR A 120 -8.73 -0.26 3.55
N ALA A 121 -9.76 -1.03 3.20
CA ALA A 121 -11.12 -0.53 3.02
C ALA A 121 -12.04 -0.91 4.19
N ASP A 122 -11.55 -1.72 5.13
CA ASP A 122 -12.29 -2.12 6.32
C ASP A 122 -12.23 -1.00 7.39
N PRO A 123 -13.38 -0.41 7.77
CA PRO A 123 -13.44 0.64 8.77
C PRO A 123 -13.14 0.15 10.20
N SER A 124 -13.13 -1.16 10.46
CA SER A 124 -12.84 -1.71 11.79
C SER A 124 -11.47 -1.26 12.31
N TRP A 125 -10.47 -1.14 11.43
CA TRP A 125 -9.12 -0.68 11.73
C TRP A 125 -9.07 0.73 12.32
N LYS A 126 -10.05 1.60 12.01
CA LYS A 126 -10.13 2.94 12.60
C LYS A 126 -10.37 2.92 14.11
N LYS A 127 -10.89 1.83 14.66
CA LYS A 127 -11.10 1.68 16.11
C LYS A 127 -9.78 1.48 16.87
N VAL A 128 -8.78 0.89 16.20
CA VAL A 128 -7.47 0.54 16.76
C VAL A 128 -6.33 1.34 16.12
N GLU A 129 -6.64 2.36 15.34
CA GLU A 129 -5.63 3.18 14.64
C GLU A 129 -4.61 3.82 15.60
N ALA A 130 -5.04 4.16 16.82
CA ALA A 130 -4.17 4.72 17.85
C ALA A 130 -3.17 3.71 18.44
N GLU A 131 -3.37 2.41 18.21
CA GLU A 131 -2.47 1.34 18.63
C GLU A 131 -1.40 1.04 17.57
N LEU A 132 -1.54 1.62 16.36
CA LEU A 132 -0.61 1.39 15.26
C LEU A 132 0.50 2.45 15.27
N ASP A 133 1.75 2.01 15.28
CA ASP A 133 2.93 2.91 15.30
C ASP A 133 3.21 3.55 13.93
N GLU A 134 2.44 3.20 12.90
CA GLU A 134 2.68 3.55 11.51
C GLU A 134 1.41 4.02 10.77
N LEU A 135 1.58 4.54 9.55
CA LEU A 135 0.50 5.21 8.84
C LEU A 135 -0.57 4.20 8.40
N LEU A 136 -1.81 4.37 8.90
CA LEU A 136 -3.00 3.68 8.40
C LEU A 136 -3.78 4.54 7.40
N MET A 137 -3.78 4.14 6.14
CA MET A 137 -4.64 4.71 5.10
C MET A 137 -5.92 3.88 4.96
N TRP A 138 -6.97 4.29 5.67
CA TRP A 138 -8.31 3.77 5.39
C TRP A 138 -8.92 4.47 4.19
N MET A 139 -9.57 3.70 3.33
CA MET A 139 -10.28 4.20 2.16
C MET A 139 -11.76 3.79 2.19
N PRO A 140 -12.69 4.70 1.87
CA PRO A 140 -14.06 4.30 1.63
C PRO A 140 -14.11 3.39 0.39
N LEU A 141 -14.76 2.23 0.51
CA LEU A 141 -14.92 1.30 -0.59
C LEU A 141 -15.64 1.95 -1.77
N VAL A 142 -15.03 1.87 -2.96
CA VAL A 142 -15.67 2.25 -4.23
C VAL A 142 -15.87 0.98 -5.07
N PRO A 143 -17.11 0.50 -5.25
CA PRO A 143 -17.37 -0.72 -6.02
C PRO A 143 -17.00 -0.54 -7.50
N PHE A 144 -16.19 -1.45 -8.04
CA PHE A 144 -15.75 -1.37 -9.44
C PHE A 144 -16.60 -2.18 -10.42
N GLU A 145 -17.47 -3.05 -9.94
CA GLU A 145 -18.15 -4.11 -10.72
C GLU A 145 -18.89 -3.60 -11.97
N ASN A 146 -19.42 -2.38 -11.94
CA ASN A 146 -20.22 -1.80 -13.03
C ASN A 146 -19.56 -0.58 -13.71
N MET A 147 -18.30 -0.31 -13.39
CA MET A 147 -17.58 0.82 -13.99
C MET A 147 -16.95 0.41 -15.31
N ASP A 148 -17.08 1.25 -16.34
CA ASP A 148 -16.25 1.10 -17.53
C ASP A 148 -14.77 1.37 -17.20
N ALA A 149 -13.88 0.93 -18.09
CA ALA A 149 -12.45 0.96 -17.84
C ALA A 149 -11.89 2.39 -17.70
N ASP A 150 -12.43 3.37 -18.42
CA ASP A 150 -11.90 4.73 -18.42
C ASP A 150 -12.40 5.50 -17.20
N TYR A 151 -13.66 5.32 -16.83
CA TYR A 151 -14.20 5.83 -15.58
C TYR A 151 -13.50 5.20 -14.36
N LYS A 152 -13.27 3.88 -14.35
CA LYS A 152 -12.50 3.20 -13.29
C LYS A 152 -11.10 3.82 -13.12
N LYS A 153 -10.38 4.08 -14.22
CA LYS A 153 -9.06 4.76 -14.17
C LYS A 153 -9.16 6.17 -13.61
N GLN A 154 -10.19 6.94 -13.98
CA GLN A 154 -10.39 8.29 -13.45
C GLN A 154 -10.60 8.25 -11.93
N VAL A 155 -11.52 7.40 -11.46
CA VAL A 155 -11.80 7.21 -10.03
C VAL A 155 -10.53 6.83 -9.28
N ILE A 156 -9.76 5.85 -9.77
CA ILE A 156 -8.50 5.45 -9.15
C ILE A 156 -7.53 6.64 -9.09
N SER A 157 -7.37 7.39 -10.18
CA SER A 157 -6.47 8.55 -10.21
C SER A 157 -6.86 9.61 -9.19
N GLU A 158 -8.16 9.88 -9.01
CA GLU A 158 -8.67 10.83 -8.03
C GLU A 158 -8.41 10.37 -6.59
N GLN A 159 -8.62 9.08 -6.30
CA GLN A 159 -8.32 8.50 -5.00
C GLN A 159 -6.82 8.57 -4.69
N ILE A 160 -5.96 8.18 -5.63
CA ILE A 160 -4.49 8.21 -5.47
C ILE A 160 -3.98 9.63 -5.18
N LYS A 161 -4.53 10.66 -5.83
CA LYS A 161 -4.12 12.06 -5.59
C LYS A 161 -4.31 12.49 -4.12
N GLN A 162 -5.28 11.91 -3.43
CA GLN A 162 -5.54 12.20 -2.02
C GLN A 162 -4.57 11.48 -1.09
N LEU A 163 -4.06 10.31 -1.49
CA LEU A 163 -3.13 9.51 -0.70
C LEU A 163 -1.67 9.98 -0.81
N ILE A 164 -1.29 10.54 -1.96
CA ILE A 164 0.09 10.98 -2.21
C ILE A 164 0.60 11.94 -1.11
N PRO A 165 -0.15 12.98 -0.70
CA PRO A 165 0.27 13.86 0.40
C PRO A 165 0.52 13.13 1.71
N LEU A 166 -0.29 12.13 2.06
CA LEU A 166 -0.18 11.39 3.33
C LEU A 166 1.14 10.61 3.39
N VAL A 167 1.46 9.89 2.32
CA VAL A 167 2.73 9.14 2.22
C VAL A 167 3.94 10.09 2.24
N MET A 168 3.86 11.22 1.52
CA MET A 168 4.94 12.21 1.52
C MET A 168 5.14 12.88 2.88
N ASP A 169 4.08 13.04 3.67
CA ASP A 169 4.17 13.60 5.01
C ASP A 169 4.85 12.64 5.98
N LYS A 170 4.47 11.36 5.95
CA LYS A 170 5.12 10.29 6.74
C LYS A 170 6.62 10.15 6.47
N TRP A 171 7.09 10.58 5.30
CA TRP A 171 8.51 10.58 4.95
C TRP A 171 9.31 11.78 5.47
N LYS A 172 8.65 12.76 6.07
CA LYS A 172 9.33 13.90 6.73
C LYS A 172 9.67 13.59 8.18
N ASP A 173 8.96 12.64 8.78
CA ASP A 173 9.22 12.08 10.11
C ASP A 173 10.53 11.27 10.11
#